data_AF-A0A353MBE0-F1
#
_entry.id   AF-A0A353MBE0-F1
#
_cell.length_a   1.000
_cell.length_b   1.000
_cell.length_c   1.000
_cell.angle_alpha   90.00
_cell.angle_beta   90.00
_cell.angle_gamma   90.00
#
_symmetry.space_group_name_H-M   'P 1'
#
loop_
_entity.id
_entity.type
_entity.pdbx_description
1 polymer ?
#
loop_
_entity_poly.entity_id
_entity_poly.type
_entity_poly.pdbx_seq_one_letter_code
_entity_poly.pdbx_strand_id
1 'polypeptide(L)'
;MGLTCILVVGLIYLGWWIPTMGLANIHPELPSLAGMLFGVLSGIALLGTLLLVLTTALGKDILFTRFMRGVVIKFLLPLIEQIGRLCGISKDTIRQSFVAMNNSLVTSQRLKIKPDRILILLPHCLQLFDCEIKVTGDIGKCVRCGRCDITGLSVLAQKYQVDISVATGGTLARKVIIDKRPKLVLAVACERDLTSGIKDCYPLPVIGVLNDRPFGPCFNTRVDVEKIEAALRSVLV
;
A
#
# COMPACT_ATOMS: atom_id res chain seq x y z
N MET A 1 6.37 21.09 0.30
CA MET A 1 6.78 20.62 1.65
C MET A 1 7.13 21.81 2.55
N GLY A 2 8.08 22.69 2.21
CA GLY A 2 8.36 23.90 3.01
C GLY A 2 7.18 24.88 3.07
N LEU A 3 6.57 25.18 1.93
CA LEU A 3 5.43 26.11 1.83
C LEU A 3 4.21 25.69 2.67
N THR A 4 3.93 24.38 2.72
CA THR A 4 2.82 23.82 3.48
C THR A 4 3.05 23.91 4.99
N CYS A 5 4.30 23.81 5.44
CA CYS A 5 4.63 23.99 6.86
C CYS A 5 4.47 25.45 7.29
N ILE A 6 4.92 26.39 6.45
CA ILE A 6 4.79 27.83 6.70
C ILE A 6 3.31 28.24 6.78
N LEU A 7 2.48 27.73 5.87
CA LEU A 7 1.03 27.99 5.87
C LEU A 7 0.34 27.45 7.13
N VAL A 8 0.68 26.24 7.57
CA VAL A 8 0.09 25.64 8.78
C VAL A 8 0.52 26.40 10.03
N VAL A 9 1.81 26.77 10.15
CA VAL A 9 2.31 27.59 11.26
C VAL A 9 1.66 28.97 11.26
N GLY A 10 1.47 29.59 10.09
CA GLY A 10 0.77 30.87 9.94
C GLY A 10 -0.70 30.80 10.37
N LEU A 11 -1.42 29.73 10.02
CA LEU A 11 -2.80 29.52 10.44
C LEU A 11 -2.92 29.26 11.96
N ILE A 12 -1.97 28.52 12.55
CA ILE A 12 -1.91 28.31 14.00
C ILE A 12 -1.61 29.64 14.72
N TYR A 13 -0.70 30.44 14.19
CA TYR A 13 -0.37 31.77 14.73
C TYR A 13 -1.56 32.73 14.66
N LEU A 14 -2.26 32.80 13.53
CA LEU A 14 -3.47 33.59 13.38
C LEU A 14 -4.60 33.08 14.30
N GLY A 15 -4.74 31.77 14.43
CA GLY A 15 -5.68 31.13 15.34
C GLY A 15 -5.37 31.35 16.83
N TRP A 16 -4.11 31.67 17.18
CA TRP A 16 -3.73 32.09 18.53
C TRP A 16 -3.91 33.61 18.72
N TRP A 17 -3.55 34.41 17.71
CA TRP A 17 -3.60 35.88 17.75
C TRP A 17 -5.02 36.44 17.81
N ILE A 18 -5.94 35.90 16.98
CA ILE A 18 -7.31 36.41 16.87
C ILE A 18 -8.10 36.23 18.19
N PRO A 19 -8.03 35.07 18.88
CA PRO A 19 -8.75 34.89 20.13
C PRO A 19 -8.06 35.56 21.32
N THR A 20 -6.73 35.64 21.38
CA THR A 20 -6.04 36.22 22.55
C THR A 20 -6.34 37.71 22.74
N MET A 21 -6.54 38.47 21.67
CA MET A 21 -6.97 39.87 21.74
C MET A 21 -8.43 40.03 22.22
N GLY A 22 -9.30 39.03 22.00
CA GLY A 22 -10.70 39.04 22.47
C GLY A 22 -10.89 38.42 23.87
N LEU A 23 -10.13 37.38 24.21
CA LEU A 23 -10.22 36.65 25.49
C LEU A 23 -9.62 37.42 26.67
N ALA A 24 -8.69 38.35 26.42
CA ALA A 24 -8.11 39.21 27.46
C ALA A 24 -9.15 40.10 28.16
N ASN A 25 -10.33 40.32 27.56
CA ASN A 25 -11.38 41.18 28.09
C ASN A 25 -12.40 40.45 28.99
N ILE A 26 -12.32 39.11 29.11
CA ILE A 26 -13.34 38.31 29.81
C ILE A 26 -12.79 37.71 31.12
N HIS A 27 -11.57 37.18 31.14
CA HIS A 27 -10.94 36.67 32.37
C HIS A 27 -9.40 36.59 32.25
N PRO A 28 -8.62 36.97 33.28
CA PRO A 28 -7.15 37.06 33.20
C PRO A 28 -6.40 35.73 33.00
N GLU A 29 -6.99 34.56 33.32
CA GLU A 29 -6.31 33.25 33.23
C GLU A 29 -6.61 32.43 31.96
N LEU A 30 -7.62 32.82 31.18
CA LEU A 30 -7.96 32.14 29.92
C LEU A 30 -6.90 32.29 28.80
N PRO A 31 -6.19 33.43 28.67
CA PRO A 31 -5.10 33.57 27.70
C PRO A 31 -3.94 32.60 27.93
N SER A 32 -3.60 32.29 29.19
CA SER A 32 -2.53 31.35 29.53
C SER A 32 -2.87 29.90 29.18
N LEU A 33 -4.13 29.48 29.38
CA LEU A 33 -4.56 28.12 29.02
C LEU A 33 -4.61 27.93 27.50
N ALA A 34 -5.12 28.92 26.77
CA ALA A 34 -5.09 28.91 25.31
C ALA A 34 -3.64 28.87 24.78
N GLY A 35 -2.75 29.68 25.35
CA GLY A 35 -1.32 29.69 25.00
C GLY A 35 -0.65 28.33 25.23
N MET A 36 -0.93 27.66 26.34
CA MET A 36 -0.39 26.31 26.61
C MET A 36 -0.89 25.28 25.60
N LEU A 37 -2.19 25.30 25.27
CA LEU A 37 -2.79 24.37 24.33
C LEU A 37 -2.23 24.55 22.89
N PHE A 38 -2.09 25.80 22.43
CA PHE A 38 -1.45 26.12 21.14
C PHE A 38 0.06 25.85 21.16
N GLY A 39 0.74 26.05 22.28
CA GLY A 39 2.14 25.68 22.48
C GLY A 39 2.37 24.18 22.35
N VAL A 40 1.50 23.36 22.95
CA VAL A 40 1.55 21.90 22.82
C VAL A 40 1.25 21.47 21.38
N LEU A 41 0.22 22.02 20.74
CA LEU A 41 -0.12 21.70 19.35
C LEU A 41 0.99 22.07 18.37
N SER A 42 1.59 23.25 18.51
CA SER A 42 2.72 23.70 17.69
C SER A 42 3.98 22.87 17.95
N GLY A 43 4.25 22.50 19.21
CA GLY A 43 5.33 21.58 19.57
C GLY A 43 5.18 20.22 18.90
N ILE A 44 3.98 19.64 18.90
CA ILE A 44 3.69 18.37 18.21
C ILE A 44 3.90 18.51 16.69
N ALA A 45 3.46 19.62 16.09
CA ALA A 45 3.63 19.87 14.67
C ALA A 45 5.11 20.05 14.26
N LEU A 46 5.90 20.78 15.06
CA LEU A 46 7.33 20.96 14.85
C LEU A 46 8.11 19.65 15.02
N LEU A 47 7.75 18.86 16.04
CA LEU A 47 8.38 17.56 16.27
C LEU A 47 8.03 16.57 15.15
N GLY A 48 6.79 16.59 14.65
CA GLY A 48 6.35 15.78 13.50
C GLY A 48 7.06 16.17 12.19
N THR A 49 7.24 17.46 11.93
CA THR A 49 7.97 17.95 10.74
C THR A 49 9.46 17.65 10.82
N LEU A 50 10.08 17.82 11.99
CA LEU A 50 11.47 17.44 12.25
C LEU A 50 11.69 15.94 11.99
N LEU A 51 10.81 15.08 12.52
CA LEU A 51 10.85 13.63 12.29
C LEU A 51 10.73 13.29 10.79
N LEU A 52 9.84 13.96 10.04
CA LEU A 52 9.69 13.76 8.60
C LEU A 52 10.94 14.16 7.81
N VAL A 53 11.52 15.32 8.12
CA VAL A 53 12.77 15.78 7.49
C VAL A 53 13.92 14.80 7.82
N LEU A 54 14.03 14.37 9.07
CA LEU A 54 15.07 13.46 9.52
C LEU A 54 14.91 12.07 8.88
N THR A 55 13.68 11.58 8.69
CA THR A 55 13.41 10.32 7.96
C THR A 55 13.77 10.42 6.47
N THR A 56 13.55 11.59 5.86
CA THR A 56 13.89 11.84 4.45
C THR A 56 15.40 11.94 4.27
N ALA A 57 16.11 12.56 5.23
CA ALA A 57 17.56 12.74 5.19
C ALA A 57 18.35 11.46 5.53
N LEU A 58 17.88 10.64 6.48
CA LEU A 58 18.60 9.44 6.92
C LEU A 58 18.34 8.20 6.04
N GLY A 59 17.36 8.25 5.13
CA GLY A 59 17.00 7.12 4.27
C GLY A 59 16.59 5.84 5.02
N LYS A 60 16.37 5.94 6.34
CA LYS A 60 15.96 4.87 7.24
C LYS A 60 14.61 5.28 7.82
N ASP A 61 13.55 4.57 7.41
CA ASP A 61 12.23 4.66 8.02
C ASP A 61 12.36 4.33 9.51
N ILE A 62 12.32 5.35 10.37
CA ILE A 62 12.29 5.20 11.83
C ILE A 62 11.00 4.45 12.20
N LEU A 63 11.06 3.60 13.23
CA LEU A 63 9.93 2.76 13.68
C LEU A 63 8.61 3.53 13.88
N PHE A 64 8.67 4.81 14.21
CA PHE A 64 7.50 5.68 14.41
C PHE A 64 6.80 6.08 13.09
N THR A 65 7.56 6.26 12.00
CA THR A 65 7.04 6.54 10.65
C THR A 65 6.26 5.35 10.10
N ARG A 66 6.62 4.13 10.53
CA ARG A 66 5.88 2.92 10.16
C ARG A 66 4.47 2.89 10.74
N PHE A 67 4.34 3.25 12.02
CA PHE A 67 3.04 3.35 12.68
C PHE A 67 2.18 4.46 12.06
N MET A 68 2.75 5.65 11.82
CA MET A 68 2.02 6.74 11.17
C MET A 68 1.61 6.40 9.72
N ARG A 69 2.44 5.71 8.92
CA ARG A 69 2.03 5.22 7.59
C ARG A 69 0.85 4.26 7.68
N GLY A 70 0.85 3.33 8.62
CA GLY A 70 -0.28 2.42 8.85
C GLY A 70 -1.56 3.18 9.20
N VAL A 71 -1.48 4.16 10.10
CA VAL A 71 -2.64 5.00 10.50
C VAL A 71 -3.14 5.84 9.33
N VAL A 72 -2.24 6.50 8.60
CA VAL A 72 -2.60 7.32 7.42
C VAL A 72 -3.24 6.45 6.34
N ILE A 73 -2.69 5.29 6.01
CA ILE A 73 -3.28 4.42 4.98
C ILE A 73 -4.62 3.82 5.45
N LYS A 74 -4.80 3.57 6.75
CA LYS A 74 -6.05 3.01 7.29
C LYS A 74 -7.17 4.06 7.40
N PHE A 75 -6.86 5.30 7.73
CA PHE A 75 -7.83 6.39 7.94
C PHE A 75 -7.97 7.37 6.76
N LEU A 76 -6.87 7.71 6.09
CA LEU A 76 -6.89 8.70 5.00
C LEU A 76 -7.48 8.13 3.71
N LEU A 77 -7.23 6.85 3.38
CA LEU A 77 -7.83 6.23 2.20
C LEU A 77 -9.37 6.18 2.20
N PRO A 78 -10.06 5.73 3.27
CA PRO A 78 -11.51 5.78 3.27
C PRO A 78 -12.05 7.20 3.17
N LEU A 79 -11.36 8.18 3.77
CA LEU A 79 -11.71 9.60 3.65
C LEU A 79 -11.55 10.11 2.21
N ILE A 80 -10.45 9.77 1.53
CA ILE A 80 -10.22 10.12 0.11
C ILE A 80 -11.24 9.41 -0.78
N GLU A 81 -11.58 8.14 -0.52
CA GLU A 81 -12.63 7.44 -1.27
C GLU A 81 -14.01 8.10 -1.10
N GLN A 82 -14.31 8.64 0.08
CA GLN A 82 -15.56 9.35 0.35
C GLN A 82 -15.59 10.72 -0.35
N ILE A 83 -14.52 11.51 -0.23
CA ILE A 83 -14.41 12.83 -0.87
C ILE A 83 -14.38 12.68 -2.40
N GLY A 84 -13.60 11.72 -2.91
CA GLY A 84 -13.52 11.45 -4.36
C GLY A 84 -14.87 11.07 -4.95
N ARG A 85 -15.73 10.36 -4.20
CA ARG A 85 -17.10 10.07 -4.62
C ARG A 85 -17.95 11.34 -4.78
N LEU A 86 -17.77 12.33 -3.90
CA LEU A 86 -18.44 13.64 -4.02
C LEU A 86 -17.94 14.43 -5.23
N CYS A 87 -16.67 14.24 -5.62
CA CYS A 87 -16.07 14.84 -6.81
C CYS A 87 -16.28 14.03 -8.10
N GLY A 88 -17.07 12.95 -8.10
CA GLY A 88 -17.33 12.12 -9.28
C GLY A 88 -16.18 11.19 -9.70
N ILE A 89 -15.15 11.02 -8.87
CA ILE A 89 -14.02 10.14 -9.13
C ILE A 89 -14.40 8.70 -8.72
N SER A 90 -14.11 7.73 -9.58
CA SER A 90 -14.37 6.32 -9.29
C SER A 90 -13.45 5.81 -8.16
N LYS A 91 -13.98 4.93 -7.30
CA LYS A 91 -13.20 4.30 -6.24
C LYS A 91 -12.01 3.49 -6.78
N ASP A 92 -12.18 2.89 -7.95
CA ASP A 92 -11.15 2.08 -8.57
C ASP A 92 -9.98 2.93 -9.07
N THR A 93 -10.23 4.13 -9.60
CA THR A 93 -9.18 5.11 -9.96
C THR A 93 -8.33 5.52 -8.77
N ILE A 94 -8.98 5.77 -7.62
CA ILE A 94 -8.29 6.13 -6.37
C ILE A 94 -7.41 4.97 -5.88
N ARG A 95 -7.95 3.75 -5.89
CA ARG A 95 -7.23 2.55 -5.48
C ARG A 95 -6.07 2.20 -6.42
N GLN A 96 -6.27 2.33 -7.72
CA GLN A 96 -5.22 2.15 -8.72
C GLN A 96 -4.07 3.15 -8.49
N SER A 97 -4.40 4.41 -8.21
CA SER A 97 -3.41 5.44 -7.87
C SER A 97 -2.64 5.08 -6.59
N PHE A 98 -3.33 4.55 -5.57
CA PHE A 98 -2.70 4.06 -4.36
C PHE A 98 -1.74 2.88 -4.61
N VAL A 99 -2.15 1.90 -5.42
CA VAL A 99 -1.29 0.77 -5.80
C VAL A 99 -0.06 1.27 -6.56
N ALA A 100 -0.22 2.17 -7.53
CA ALA A 100 0.89 2.74 -8.29
C ALA A 100 1.88 3.53 -7.41
N MET A 101 1.36 4.32 -6.47
CA MET A 101 2.18 5.02 -5.47
C MET A 101 2.95 4.04 -4.60
N ASN A 102 2.28 3.00 -4.07
CA ASN A 102 2.93 1.97 -3.26
C ASN A 102 4.03 1.24 -4.04
N ASN A 103 3.77 0.84 -5.28
CA ASN A 103 4.77 0.20 -6.13
C ASN A 103 5.99 1.10 -6.32
N SER A 104 5.77 2.38 -6.60
CA SER A 104 6.87 3.36 -6.74
C SER A 104 7.69 3.48 -5.46
N LEU A 105 7.04 3.48 -4.29
CA LEU A 105 7.71 3.51 -2.99
C LEU A 105 8.54 2.24 -2.74
N VAL A 106 7.99 1.06 -3.00
CA VAL A 106 8.71 -0.21 -2.80
C VAL A 106 9.88 -0.33 -3.78
N THR A 107 9.68 -0.01 -5.06
CA THR A 107 10.75 -0.06 -6.08
C THR A 107 11.87 0.95 -5.77
N SER A 108 11.54 2.12 -5.20
CA SER A 108 12.55 3.12 -4.82
C SER A 108 13.53 2.65 -3.74
N GLN A 109 13.14 1.65 -2.93
CA GLN A 109 14.00 1.05 -1.90
C GLN A 109 15.14 0.21 -2.50
N ARG A 110 15.11 -0.07 -3.82
CA ARG A 110 16.12 -0.88 -4.53
C ARG A 110 16.46 -2.18 -3.80
N LEU A 111 15.41 -2.87 -3.35
CA LEU A 111 15.54 -4.11 -2.61
C LEU A 111 16.17 -5.19 -3.49
N LYS A 112 17.12 -5.91 -2.90
CA LYS A 112 17.87 -7.00 -3.52
C LYS A 112 17.60 -8.27 -2.73
N ILE A 113 16.77 -9.17 -3.28
CA ILE A 113 16.22 -10.32 -2.58
C ILE A 113 16.47 -11.60 -3.40
N LYS A 114 16.89 -12.65 -2.70
CA LYS A 114 17.07 -13.99 -3.30
C LYS A 114 15.72 -14.61 -3.69
N PRO A 115 15.65 -15.44 -4.74
CA PRO A 115 14.40 -16.06 -5.20
C PRO A 115 13.60 -16.79 -4.12
N ASP A 116 14.28 -17.48 -3.19
CA ASP A 116 13.68 -18.26 -2.08
C ASP A 116 12.91 -17.40 -1.07
N ARG A 117 13.08 -16.07 -1.13
CA ARG A 117 12.43 -15.10 -0.23
C ARG A 117 11.40 -14.23 -0.94
N ILE A 118 11.08 -14.52 -2.19
CA ILE A 118 10.05 -13.82 -2.96
C ILE A 118 8.84 -14.75 -3.09
N LEU A 119 7.68 -14.24 -2.72
CA LEU A 119 6.41 -14.94 -2.89
C LEU A 119 5.56 -14.21 -3.93
N ILE A 120 5.19 -14.90 -5.00
CA ILE A 120 4.21 -14.40 -5.96
C ILE A 120 2.82 -14.91 -5.55
N LEU A 121 1.91 -14.00 -5.23
CA LEU A 121 0.52 -14.32 -4.90
C LEU A 121 -0.38 -14.04 -6.09
N LEU A 122 -1.09 -15.07 -6.53
CA LEU A 122 -2.03 -15.01 -7.64
C LEU A 122 -3.47 -15.16 -7.14
N PRO A 123 -4.46 -14.51 -7.79
CA PRO A 123 -5.84 -14.72 -7.47
C PRO A 123 -6.35 -15.96 -8.20
N HIS A 124 -7.24 -16.71 -7.57
CA HIS A 124 -7.93 -17.83 -8.21
C HIS A 124 -8.67 -17.44 -9.50
N CYS A 125 -9.01 -16.17 -9.69
CA CYS A 125 -9.72 -15.64 -10.88
C CYS A 125 -8.89 -15.67 -12.17
N LEU A 126 -7.56 -15.89 -12.12
CA LEU A 126 -6.74 -16.12 -13.32
C LEU A 126 -6.96 -17.52 -13.90
N GLN A 127 -7.47 -18.44 -13.08
CA GLN A 127 -7.84 -19.75 -13.55
C GLN A 127 -9.17 -19.65 -14.31
N LEU A 128 -9.28 -20.38 -15.42
CA LEU A 128 -10.55 -20.50 -16.11
C LEU A 128 -11.60 -21.17 -15.21
N PHE A 129 -12.84 -20.68 -15.29
CA PHE A 129 -13.96 -21.23 -14.52
C PHE A 129 -14.17 -22.73 -14.79
N ASP A 130 -14.13 -23.14 -16.06
CA ASP A 130 -14.32 -24.54 -16.50
C ASP A 130 -13.03 -25.37 -16.44
N CYS A 131 -12.10 -25.00 -15.57
CA CYS A 131 -10.87 -25.77 -15.41
C CYS A 131 -11.10 -26.99 -14.52
N GLU A 132 -10.79 -28.18 -15.05
CA GLU A 132 -10.98 -29.47 -14.38
C GLU A 132 -10.16 -29.61 -13.09
N ILE A 133 -8.99 -28.97 -13.01
CA ILE A 133 -8.08 -29.07 -11.87
C ILE A 133 -7.99 -27.73 -11.14
N LYS A 134 -8.69 -27.58 -10.01
CA LYS A 134 -8.63 -26.36 -9.20
C LYS A 134 -7.26 -26.20 -8.53
N VAL A 135 -6.50 -25.20 -8.95
CA VAL A 135 -5.14 -24.93 -8.43
C VAL A 135 -5.26 -24.00 -7.22
N THR A 136 -5.12 -24.56 -6.02
CA THR A 136 -5.10 -23.80 -4.76
C THR A 136 -3.78 -24.05 -4.03
N GLY A 137 -3.14 -22.98 -3.55
CA GLY A 137 -1.80 -23.07 -2.99
C GLY A 137 -0.77 -23.16 -4.12
N ASP A 138 -0.09 -24.28 -4.27
CA ASP A 138 1.00 -24.41 -5.24
C ASP A 138 0.51 -24.48 -6.70
N ILE A 139 1.10 -23.64 -7.55
CA ILE A 139 0.88 -23.62 -9.00
C ILE A 139 1.39 -24.89 -9.71
N GLY A 140 2.29 -25.66 -9.07
CA GLY A 140 2.88 -26.88 -9.61
C GLY A 140 1.88 -27.99 -9.93
N LYS A 141 0.66 -27.92 -9.38
CA LYS A 141 -0.44 -28.85 -9.68
C LYS A 141 -1.11 -28.58 -11.03
N CYS A 142 -0.78 -27.48 -11.69
CA CYS A 142 -1.33 -27.16 -13.01
C CYS A 142 -0.75 -28.12 -14.08
N VAL A 143 -1.62 -28.76 -14.86
CA VAL A 143 -1.24 -29.60 -16.00
C VAL A 143 -0.77 -28.81 -17.24
N ARG A 144 -0.66 -27.48 -17.13
CA ARG A 144 -0.14 -26.60 -18.18
C ARG A 144 -0.88 -26.74 -19.51
N CYS A 145 -2.20 -26.80 -19.45
CA CYS A 145 -3.07 -26.91 -20.63
C CYS A 145 -2.99 -25.70 -21.60
N GLY A 146 -2.28 -24.62 -21.27
CA GLY A 146 -2.10 -23.45 -22.12
C GLY A 146 -3.31 -22.52 -22.22
N ARG A 147 -4.44 -22.85 -21.58
CA ARG A 147 -5.69 -22.08 -21.69
C ARG A 147 -5.74 -20.82 -20.82
N CYS A 148 -4.87 -20.69 -19.82
CA CYS A 148 -4.80 -19.55 -18.90
C CYS A 148 -3.37 -19.11 -18.61
N ASP A 149 -3.22 -17.88 -18.14
CA ASP A 149 -1.94 -17.21 -17.87
C ASP A 149 -1.10 -17.91 -16.77
N ILE A 150 -1.76 -18.74 -15.95
CA ILE A 150 -1.11 -19.64 -14.97
C ILE A 150 -0.03 -20.51 -15.63
N THR A 151 -0.22 -20.90 -16.90
CA THR A 151 0.78 -21.69 -17.62
C THR A 151 2.10 -20.90 -17.77
N GLY A 152 2.03 -19.65 -18.22
CA GLY A 152 3.20 -18.77 -18.35
C GLY A 152 3.84 -18.47 -16.99
N LEU A 153 3.01 -18.28 -15.96
CA LEU A 153 3.49 -18.06 -14.59
C LEU A 153 4.16 -19.30 -13.99
N SER A 154 3.70 -20.51 -14.32
CA SER A 154 4.36 -21.76 -13.91
C SER A 154 5.75 -21.90 -14.54
N VAL A 155 5.91 -21.51 -15.81
CA VAL A 155 7.22 -21.47 -16.49
C VAL A 155 8.13 -20.43 -15.84
N LEU A 156 7.59 -19.24 -15.52
CA LEU A 156 8.32 -18.18 -14.83
C LEU A 156 8.79 -18.62 -13.44
N ALA A 157 7.94 -19.34 -12.68
CA ALA A 157 8.28 -19.93 -11.40
C ALA A 157 9.51 -20.86 -11.51
N GLN A 158 9.53 -21.74 -12.52
CA GLN A 158 10.63 -22.66 -12.75
C GLN A 158 11.91 -21.94 -13.20
N LYS A 159 11.78 -20.96 -14.11
CA LYS A 159 12.90 -20.21 -14.65
C LYS A 159 13.66 -19.43 -13.58
N TYR A 160 12.93 -18.80 -12.67
CA TYR A 160 13.52 -17.95 -11.62
C TYR A 160 13.61 -18.64 -10.25
N GLN A 161 13.13 -19.88 -10.11
CA GLN A 161 13.08 -20.62 -8.84
C GLN A 161 12.38 -19.83 -7.72
N VAL A 162 11.26 -19.19 -8.05
CA VAL A 162 10.45 -18.40 -7.10
C VAL A 162 9.20 -19.15 -6.68
N ASP A 163 8.80 -18.97 -5.42
CA ASP A 163 7.57 -19.53 -4.89
C ASP A 163 6.36 -18.77 -5.46
N ILE A 164 5.46 -19.47 -6.16
CA ILE A 164 4.19 -18.90 -6.63
C ILE A 164 3.04 -19.66 -5.97
N SER A 165 2.09 -18.91 -5.41
CA SER A 165 0.90 -19.47 -4.78
C SER A 165 -0.40 -18.80 -5.22
N VAL A 166 -1.42 -19.61 -5.48
CA VAL A 166 -2.78 -19.17 -5.82
C VAL A 166 -3.64 -19.13 -4.56
N ALA A 167 -4.23 -17.96 -4.28
CA ALA A 167 -5.13 -17.74 -3.16
C ALA A 167 -6.56 -17.44 -3.62
N THR A 168 -7.54 -18.09 -2.97
CA THR A 168 -8.98 -17.88 -3.21
C THR A 168 -9.55 -16.66 -2.48
N GLY A 169 -8.73 -15.96 -1.69
CA GLY A 169 -9.10 -14.72 -1.00
C GLY A 169 -8.05 -14.27 0.02
N GLY A 170 -8.33 -13.15 0.68
CA GLY A 170 -7.39 -12.50 1.60
C GLY A 170 -7.00 -13.36 2.81
N THR A 171 -7.90 -14.18 3.35
CA THR A 171 -7.58 -15.06 4.50
C THR A 171 -6.56 -16.12 4.13
N LEU A 172 -6.72 -16.76 2.97
CA LEU A 172 -5.75 -17.75 2.51
C LEU A 172 -4.43 -17.08 2.12
N ALA A 173 -4.47 -15.91 1.48
CA ALA A 173 -3.27 -15.13 1.18
C ALA A 173 -2.46 -14.82 2.46
N ARG A 174 -3.13 -14.34 3.52
CA ARG A 174 -2.48 -14.07 4.82
C ARG A 174 -1.86 -15.32 5.43
N LYS A 175 -2.55 -16.46 5.37
CA LYS A 175 -2.02 -17.74 5.84
C LYS A 175 -0.73 -18.12 5.09
N VAL A 176 -0.75 -18.06 3.75
CA VAL A 176 0.44 -18.37 2.93
C VAL A 176 1.61 -17.44 3.26
N ILE A 177 1.37 -16.14 3.46
CA ILE A 177 2.42 -15.18 3.85
C ILE A 177 3.03 -15.54 5.21
N ILE A 178 2.19 -15.92 6.19
CA ILE A 178 2.65 -16.32 7.53
C ILE A 178 3.47 -17.62 7.48
N ASP A 179 3.02 -18.59 6.66
CA ASP A 179 3.65 -19.89 6.53
C ASP A 179 5.00 -19.79 5.79
N LYS A 180 5.04 -19.05 4.68
CA LYS A 180 6.24 -18.92 3.82
C LYS A 180 7.24 -17.87 4.31
N ARG A 181 6.80 -16.89 5.10
CA ARG A 181 7.61 -15.76 5.61
C ARG A 181 8.53 -15.12 4.54
N PRO A 182 7.97 -14.63 3.43
CA PRO A 182 8.75 -13.98 2.38
C PRO A 182 9.30 -12.64 2.88
N LYS A 183 10.33 -12.13 2.18
CA LYS A 183 10.83 -10.76 2.37
C LYS A 183 10.14 -9.75 1.46
N LEU A 184 9.52 -10.22 0.37
CA LEU A 184 8.78 -9.43 -0.60
C LEU A 184 7.65 -10.25 -1.18
N VAL A 185 6.50 -9.63 -1.36
CA VAL A 185 5.35 -10.23 -2.04
C VAL A 185 5.10 -9.51 -3.36
N LEU A 186 5.01 -10.26 -4.46
CA LEU A 186 4.49 -9.77 -5.72
C LEU A 186 3.04 -10.26 -5.84
N ALA A 187 2.08 -9.39 -5.64
CA ALA A 187 0.67 -9.74 -5.62
C ALA A 187 -0.02 -9.36 -6.93
N VAL A 188 -0.84 -10.26 -7.48
CA VAL A 188 -1.73 -9.98 -8.60
C VAL A 188 -3.16 -10.01 -8.09
N ALA A 189 -3.90 -8.91 -8.25
CA ALA A 189 -5.34 -8.88 -7.93
C ALA A 189 -6.01 -7.63 -8.52
N CYS A 190 -7.32 -7.49 -8.27
CA CYS A 190 -8.03 -6.27 -8.58
C CYS A 190 -7.63 -5.12 -7.64
N GLU A 191 -8.04 -3.90 -7.97
CA GLU A 191 -7.71 -2.67 -7.23
C GLU A 191 -8.12 -2.76 -5.76
N ARG A 192 -9.29 -3.34 -5.50
CA ARG A 192 -9.83 -3.54 -4.14
C ARG A 192 -8.97 -4.48 -3.31
N ASP A 193 -8.65 -5.66 -3.85
CA ASP A 193 -7.93 -6.71 -3.14
C ASP A 193 -6.45 -6.38 -2.98
N LEU A 194 -5.83 -5.71 -3.97
CA LEU A 194 -4.47 -5.19 -3.81
C LEU A 194 -4.43 -4.10 -2.74
N THR A 195 -5.38 -3.17 -2.73
CA THR A 195 -5.41 -2.09 -1.75
C THR A 195 -5.57 -2.64 -0.32
N SER A 196 -6.45 -3.61 -0.11
CA SER A 196 -6.60 -4.25 1.22
C SER A 196 -5.39 -5.13 1.56
N GLY A 197 -4.85 -5.88 0.60
CA GLY A 197 -3.68 -6.72 0.79
C GLY A 197 -2.42 -5.93 1.19
N ILE A 198 -2.15 -4.81 0.51
CA ILE A 198 -1.02 -3.91 0.84
C ILE A 198 -1.16 -3.36 2.27
N LYS A 199 -2.38 -3.03 2.70
CA LYS A 199 -2.65 -2.57 4.07
C LYS A 199 -2.39 -3.65 5.11
N ASP A 200 -2.92 -4.84 4.86
CA ASP A 200 -2.86 -5.96 5.80
C ASP A 200 -1.44 -6.53 5.94
N CYS A 201 -0.63 -6.46 4.88
CA CYS A 201 0.73 -7.00 4.89
C CYS A 201 1.75 -6.05 5.52
N TYR A 202 1.39 -4.80 5.84
CA TYR A 202 2.32 -3.83 6.39
C TYR A 202 2.96 -4.36 7.70
N PRO A 203 4.31 -4.34 7.85
CA PRO A 203 5.32 -3.60 7.08
C PRO A 203 6.03 -4.38 5.95
N LEU A 204 5.55 -5.54 5.55
CA LEU A 204 6.12 -6.33 4.45
C LEU A 204 5.98 -5.58 3.12
N PRO A 205 7.05 -5.41 2.32
CA PRO A 205 6.94 -4.75 1.02
C PRO A 205 6.16 -5.62 0.04
N VAL A 206 5.19 -4.99 -0.63
CA VAL A 206 4.31 -5.63 -1.61
C VAL A 206 4.38 -4.85 -2.92
N ILE A 207 4.63 -5.53 -4.04
CA ILE A 207 4.49 -4.98 -5.39
C ILE A 207 3.18 -5.53 -5.98
N GLY A 208 2.25 -4.65 -6.31
CA GLY A 208 0.94 -5.02 -6.84
C GLY A 208 0.87 -4.92 -8.36
N VAL A 209 0.43 -5.98 -9.04
CA VAL A 209 0.13 -5.97 -10.48
C VAL A 209 -1.37 -6.14 -10.65
N LEU A 210 -2.02 -5.18 -11.32
CA LEU A 210 -3.45 -5.25 -11.58
C LEU A 210 -3.74 -6.30 -12.64
N ASN A 211 -4.80 -7.08 -12.43
CA ASN A 211 -5.33 -8.00 -13.44
C ASN A 211 -6.38 -7.33 -14.32
N ASP A 212 -6.42 -7.74 -15.59
CA ASP A 212 -7.44 -7.33 -16.54
C ASP A 212 -8.70 -8.18 -16.38
N ARG A 213 -9.85 -7.52 -16.51
CA ARG A 213 -11.18 -8.12 -16.26
C ARG A 213 -12.05 -8.09 -17.52
N PRO A 214 -11.68 -8.83 -18.59
CA PRO A 214 -12.41 -8.79 -19.86
C PRO A 214 -13.84 -9.34 -19.76
N PHE A 215 -14.11 -10.26 -18.83
CA PHE A 215 -15.41 -10.91 -18.65
C PHE A 215 -16.12 -10.47 -17.37
N GLY A 216 -15.77 -9.31 -16.83
CA GLY A 216 -16.33 -8.80 -15.57
C GLY A 216 -15.52 -9.15 -14.32
N PRO A 217 -16.05 -8.86 -13.13
CA PRO A 217 -15.32 -9.01 -11.88
C PRO A 217 -15.13 -10.49 -11.53
N CYS A 218 -13.89 -10.87 -11.20
CA CYS A 218 -13.54 -12.18 -10.65
C CYS A 218 -13.88 -13.38 -11.57
N PHE A 219 -13.98 -13.17 -12.89
CA PHE A 219 -14.28 -14.23 -13.85
C PHE A 219 -13.29 -14.19 -15.03
N ASN A 220 -12.57 -15.29 -15.25
CA ASN A 220 -11.61 -15.48 -16.35
C ASN A 220 -10.70 -14.25 -16.58
N THR A 221 -10.11 -13.76 -15.49
CA THR A 221 -9.26 -12.56 -15.53
C THR A 221 -7.93 -12.88 -16.17
N ARG A 222 -7.27 -11.86 -16.73
CA ARG A 222 -5.97 -12.00 -17.37
C ARG A 222 -4.91 -11.18 -16.67
N VAL A 223 -3.66 -11.58 -16.82
CA VAL A 223 -2.53 -10.78 -16.38
C VAL A 223 -1.40 -10.85 -17.37
N ASP A 224 -0.74 -9.71 -17.56
CA ASP A 224 0.47 -9.62 -18.34
C ASP A 224 1.65 -10.24 -17.59
N VAL A 225 2.09 -11.40 -18.07
CA VAL A 225 3.21 -12.16 -17.52
C VAL A 225 4.53 -11.38 -17.65
N GLU A 226 4.68 -10.55 -18.68
CA GLU A 226 5.90 -9.75 -18.89
C GLU A 226 6.04 -8.67 -17.81
N LYS A 227 4.94 -8.05 -17.39
CA LYS A 227 4.96 -7.09 -16.26
C LYS A 227 5.41 -7.75 -14.96
N ILE A 228 4.98 -8.98 -14.73
CA ILE A 228 5.40 -9.76 -13.56
C ILE A 228 6.89 -10.12 -13.66
N GLU A 229 7.36 -10.54 -14.83
CA GLU A 229 8.78 -10.84 -15.06
C GLU A 229 9.66 -9.59 -14.87
N ALA A 230 9.25 -8.44 -15.40
CA ALA A 230 9.96 -7.17 -15.25
C ALA A 230 10.02 -6.73 -13.78
N ALA A 231 8.89 -6.80 -13.07
CA ALA A 231 8.84 -6.51 -11.64
C ALA A 231 9.74 -7.46 -10.84
N LEU A 232 9.74 -8.75 -11.16
CA LEU A 232 10.59 -9.74 -10.52
C LEU A 232 12.09 -9.47 -10.78
N ARG A 233 12.48 -9.19 -12.03
CA ARG A 233 13.87 -8.84 -12.37
C ARG A 233 14.39 -7.60 -11.65
N SER A 234 13.51 -6.66 -11.33
CA SER A 234 13.90 -5.41 -10.63
C SER A 234 14.35 -5.63 -9.18
N VAL A 235 13.98 -6.76 -8.58
CA VAL A 235 14.24 -7.07 -7.16
C VAL A 235 15.13 -8.30 -6.95
N LEU A 236 15.36 -9.10 -7.99
CA LEU A 236 16.21 -10.29 -7.95
C LEU A 236 17.69 -9.93 -7.81
N VAL A 237 18.45 -10.85 -7.20
CA VAL A 237 19.91 -10.79 -7.00
C VAL A 237 20.56 -11.99 -7.65
#